data_AF-A0A3C0HJ95-F1
#
_entry.id   AF-A0A3C0HJ95-F1
#
_cell.length_a   1.000
_cell.length_b   1.000
_cell.length_c   1.000
_cell.angle_alpha   90.00
_cell.angle_beta   90.00
_cell.angle_gamma   90.00
#
_symmetry.space_group_name_H-M   'P 1'
#
loop_
_entity.id
_entity.type
_entity.pdbx_description
1 polymer ?
#
loop_
_entity_poly.entity_id
_entity_poly.type
_entity_poly.pdbx_seq_one_letter_code
_entity_poly.pdbx_strand_id
1 'polypeptide(L)'
;IRPGGYFNPGRSGHGLFIHPSSTVLAGLWYTYLQDGTPTWYYLQGDAPGSNGVWRGQLFRSAWNGSANVLTEVGSGIISPTATNEFVFSYNIDGETGSEAFRSFGGACPTLSGAPLNVSAHWFNPARSGTGYSVQLFPDDEFHAIFGYDALGQPRFLTAELGRFGGATASMDLLQVSGFCPLCPRNTEPVRTPIGSFSRSFANGSFGNITFSGTYINGVPGTWSANEGVQPLGGLQGCTP
;
A
#
# COMPACT_ATOMS: atom_id res chain seq x y z
N ILE A 1 -17.33 1.89 3.16
CA ILE A 1 -15.88 1.85 3.47
C ILE A 1 -15.28 3.11 2.86
N ARG A 2 -14.52 3.90 3.63
CA ARG A 2 -13.88 5.10 3.08
C ARG A 2 -12.58 4.72 2.36
N PRO A 3 -12.13 5.51 1.37
CA PRO A 3 -10.79 5.36 0.84
C PRO A 3 -9.75 5.52 1.95
N GLY A 4 -8.63 4.81 1.84
CA GLY A 4 -7.51 4.93 2.76
C GLY A 4 -6.84 3.61 3.11
N GLY A 5 -5.85 3.70 3.98
CA GLY A 5 -5.10 2.58 4.52
C GLY A 5 -5.75 2.06 5.79
N TYR A 6 -5.72 0.75 5.96
CA TYR A 6 -6.29 0.06 7.09
C TYR A 6 -5.34 -1.03 7.57
N PHE A 7 -5.29 -1.27 8.87
CA PHE A 7 -4.43 -2.27 9.48
C PHE A 7 -5.07 -2.87 10.74
N ASN A 8 -4.55 -4.00 11.20
CA ASN A 8 -4.87 -4.53 12.51
C ASN A 8 -3.82 -4.10 13.54
N PRO A 9 -4.16 -3.33 14.59
CA PRO A 9 -3.21 -2.89 15.61
C PRO A 9 -2.61 -4.02 16.44
N GLY A 10 -3.38 -5.09 16.65
CA GLY A 10 -2.91 -6.30 17.34
C GLY A 10 -1.96 -7.12 16.46
N ARG A 11 -1.94 -6.87 15.15
CA ARG A 11 -1.10 -7.55 14.17
C ARG A 11 -0.44 -6.57 13.20
N SER A 12 0.11 -5.48 13.73
CA SER A 12 0.76 -4.44 12.92
C SER A 12 1.91 -5.01 12.08
N GLY A 13 2.03 -4.51 10.85
CA GLY A 13 3.06 -4.92 9.89
C GLY A 13 2.55 -5.08 8.47
N HIS A 14 1.28 -5.44 8.32
CA HIS A 14 0.59 -5.60 7.05
C HIS A 14 -0.66 -4.72 7.02
N GLY A 15 -1.21 -4.47 5.84
CA GLY A 15 -2.32 -3.53 5.70
C GLY A 15 -2.99 -3.56 4.34
N LEU A 16 -4.24 -3.11 4.33
CA LEU A 16 -5.11 -3.05 3.16
C LEU A 16 -5.37 -1.59 2.83
N PHE A 17 -5.08 -1.21 1.59
CA PHE A 17 -5.31 0.13 1.08
C PHE A 17 -6.44 0.06 0.07
N ILE A 18 -7.45 0.90 0.25
CA ILE A 18 -8.68 0.88 -0.52
C ILE A 18 -8.84 2.22 -1.22
N HIS A 19 -9.02 2.18 -2.54
CA HIS A 19 -9.17 3.39 -3.34
C HIS A 19 -10.34 3.26 -4.32
N PRO A 20 -11.16 4.32 -4.45
CA PRO A 20 -12.33 4.30 -5.30
C PRO A 20 -11.93 4.53 -6.76
N SER A 21 -12.58 3.76 -7.64
CA SER A 21 -12.81 4.10 -9.03
C SER A 21 -14.32 4.18 -9.25
N SER A 22 -14.77 4.96 -10.23
CA SER A 22 -16.18 5.40 -10.38
C SER A 22 -17.24 4.30 -10.25
N THR A 23 -16.98 3.09 -10.73
CA THR A 23 -17.90 1.94 -10.64
C THR A 23 -17.30 0.71 -9.96
N VAL A 24 -15.98 0.72 -9.70
CA VAL A 24 -15.24 -0.39 -9.12
C VAL A 24 -14.45 0.08 -7.91
N LEU A 25 -14.41 -0.73 -6.87
CA LEU A 25 -13.49 -0.51 -5.76
C LEU A 25 -12.27 -1.38 -5.98
N ALA A 26 -11.09 -0.79 -5.79
CA ALA A 26 -9.83 -1.49 -5.89
C ALA A 26 -9.11 -1.44 -4.55
N GLY A 27 -8.29 -2.45 -4.28
CA GLY A 27 -7.44 -2.49 -3.11
C GLY A 27 -6.07 -3.09 -3.37
N LEU A 28 -5.09 -2.63 -2.61
CA LEU A 28 -3.78 -3.26 -2.49
C LEU A 28 -3.62 -3.79 -1.08
N TRP A 29 -3.43 -5.09 -0.95
CA TRP A 29 -3.14 -5.75 0.30
C TRP A 29 -1.66 -6.07 0.39
N TYR A 30 -0.96 -5.37 1.28
CA TYR A 30 0.44 -5.61 1.62
C TYR A 30 0.52 -6.65 2.70
N THR A 31 1.27 -7.73 2.49
CA THR A 31 1.43 -8.83 3.45
C THR A 31 2.69 -9.65 3.17
N TYR A 32 2.82 -10.82 3.77
CA TYR A 32 4.02 -11.65 3.67
C TYR A 32 3.68 -13.08 3.23
N LEU A 33 4.62 -13.71 2.53
CA LEU A 33 4.57 -15.14 2.22
C LEU A 33 4.89 -15.98 3.46
N GLN A 34 4.74 -17.30 3.36
CA GLN A 34 5.02 -18.23 4.47
C GLN A 34 6.48 -18.15 4.98
N ASP A 35 7.41 -17.78 4.11
CA ASP A 35 8.82 -17.56 4.45
C ASP A 35 9.11 -16.16 5.03
N GLY A 36 8.08 -15.32 5.20
CA GLY A 36 8.19 -13.97 5.73
C GLY A 36 8.65 -12.91 4.71
N THR A 37 8.87 -13.28 3.45
CA THR A 37 9.19 -12.30 2.40
C THR A 37 7.97 -11.45 2.05
N PRO A 38 8.16 -10.16 1.72
CA PRO A 38 7.05 -9.26 1.44
C PRO A 38 6.41 -9.58 0.09
N THR A 39 5.09 -9.45 0.03
CA THR A 39 4.28 -9.57 -1.19
C THR A 39 3.13 -8.57 -1.14
N TRP A 40 2.47 -8.38 -2.26
CA TRP A 40 1.22 -7.63 -2.33
C TRP A 40 0.23 -8.33 -3.25
N TYR A 41 -1.05 -8.19 -2.92
CA TYR A 41 -2.17 -8.68 -3.71
C TYR A 41 -3.03 -7.52 -4.18
N TYR A 42 -3.51 -7.62 -5.41
CA TYR A 42 -4.49 -6.69 -5.95
C TYR A 42 -5.89 -7.24 -5.73
N LEU A 43 -6.81 -6.38 -5.31
CA LEU A 43 -8.22 -6.72 -5.13
C LEU A 43 -9.06 -5.81 -6.01
N GLN A 44 -10.07 -6.38 -6.68
CA GLN A 44 -11.03 -5.60 -7.45
C GLN A 44 -12.42 -6.22 -7.40
N GLY A 45 -13.43 -5.36 -7.30
CA GLY A 45 -14.82 -5.76 -7.46
C GLY A 45 -15.71 -4.53 -7.64
N ASP A 46 -16.99 -4.77 -7.93
CA ASP A 46 -17.98 -3.69 -8.02
C ASP A 46 -18.05 -2.89 -6.72
N ALA A 47 -18.43 -1.63 -6.82
CA ALA A 47 -18.68 -0.81 -5.64
C ALA A 47 -19.70 -1.49 -4.70
N PRO A 48 -19.52 -1.38 -3.37
CA PRO A 48 -20.42 -2.04 -2.41
C PRO A 48 -21.86 -1.54 -2.56
N GLY A 49 -22.81 -2.47 -2.41
CA GLY A 49 -24.23 -2.16 -2.36
C GLY A 49 -24.64 -1.43 -1.07
N SER A 50 -25.95 -1.30 -0.84
CA SER A 50 -26.51 -0.54 0.29
C SER A 50 -26.10 -1.04 1.68
N ASN A 51 -25.75 -2.32 1.82
CA ASN A 51 -25.27 -2.90 3.08
C ASN A 51 -23.79 -2.59 3.38
N GLY A 52 -23.08 -1.91 2.46
CA GLY A 52 -21.68 -1.54 2.62
C GLY A 52 -20.67 -2.68 2.55
N VAL A 53 -21.14 -3.93 2.42
CA VAL A 53 -20.28 -5.11 2.26
C VAL A 53 -19.66 -5.06 0.87
N TRP A 54 -18.34 -5.13 0.83
CA TRP A 54 -17.60 -5.17 -0.42
C TRP A 54 -16.99 -6.55 -0.65
N ARG A 55 -17.05 -7.01 -1.90
CA ARG A 55 -16.47 -8.29 -2.35
C ARG A 55 -15.55 -7.99 -3.52
N GLY A 56 -14.32 -8.47 -3.43
CA GLY A 56 -13.33 -8.34 -4.50
C GLY A 56 -12.74 -9.70 -4.85
N GLN A 57 -12.49 -9.92 -6.14
CA GLN A 57 -11.56 -10.95 -6.58
C GLN A 57 -10.15 -10.55 -6.16
N LEU A 58 -9.34 -11.53 -5.77
CA LEU A 58 -7.98 -11.34 -5.29
C LEU A 58 -7.01 -11.90 -6.33
N PHE A 59 -6.07 -11.06 -6.73
CA PHE A 59 -5.11 -11.32 -7.80
C PHE A 59 -3.69 -11.33 -7.27
N ARG A 60 -2.94 -12.36 -7.64
CA ARG A 60 -1.49 -12.39 -7.51
C ARG A 60 -0.88 -11.71 -8.73
N SER A 61 0.04 -10.82 -8.44
CA SER A 61 0.75 -10.03 -9.44
C SER A 61 2.09 -10.67 -9.80
N ALA A 62 2.51 -10.55 -11.06
CA ALA A 62 3.85 -10.91 -11.51
C ALA A 62 4.33 -9.94 -12.61
N TRP A 63 5.63 -9.79 -12.77
CA TRP A 63 6.23 -9.08 -13.90
C TRP A 63 6.82 -10.08 -14.89
N ASN A 64 6.38 -10.03 -16.14
CA ASN A 64 6.87 -10.94 -17.19
C ASN A 64 8.08 -10.39 -17.97
N GLY A 65 8.62 -9.24 -17.55
CA GLY A 65 9.70 -8.53 -18.23
C GLY A 65 9.24 -7.30 -19.02
N SER A 66 7.97 -7.23 -19.42
CA SER A 66 7.41 -6.09 -20.17
C SER A 66 6.16 -5.48 -19.55
N ALA A 67 5.34 -6.27 -18.86
CA ALA A 67 4.10 -5.83 -18.27
C ALA A 67 3.77 -6.61 -16.99
N ASN A 68 2.86 -6.03 -16.22
CA ASN A 68 2.20 -6.73 -15.13
C ASN A 68 1.24 -7.80 -15.66
N VAL A 69 1.24 -8.96 -14.99
CA VAL A 69 0.30 -10.06 -15.20
C VAL A 69 -0.43 -10.31 -13.89
N LEU A 70 -1.76 -10.35 -13.95
CA LEU A 70 -2.62 -10.67 -12.82
C LEU A 70 -3.20 -12.07 -12.98
N THR A 71 -3.02 -12.90 -11.96
CA THR A 71 -3.64 -14.23 -11.86
C THR A 71 -4.64 -14.22 -10.71
N GLU A 72 -5.89 -14.59 -10.97
CA GLU A 72 -6.88 -14.75 -9.91
C GLU A 72 -6.50 -15.92 -9.00
N VAL A 73 -6.48 -15.68 -7.70
CA VAL A 73 -6.03 -16.64 -6.68
C VAL A 73 -6.99 -16.76 -5.51
N GLY A 74 -8.13 -16.07 -5.57
CA GLY A 74 -9.17 -16.17 -4.56
C GLY A 74 -10.01 -14.91 -4.46
N SER A 75 -10.46 -14.59 -3.25
CA SER A 75 -11.38 -13.47 -3.01
C SER A 75 -11.20 -12.86 -1.62
N GLY A 76 -11.63 -11.61 -1.50
CA GLY A 76 -11.70 -10.87 -0.25
C GLY A 76 -13.10 -10.30 -0.01
N ILE A 77 -13.48 -10.20 1.25
CA ILE A 77 -14.75 -9.64 1.71
C ILE A 77 -14.43 -8.62 2.81
N ILE A 78 -14.84 -7.37 2.60
CA ILE A 78 -14.84 -6.36 3.65
C ILE A 78 -16.25 -6.23 4.20
N SER A 79 -16.39 -6.47 5.51
CA SER A 79 -17.64 -6.31 6.26
C SER A 79 -17.50 -5.15 7.24
N PRO A 80 -18.07 -3.97 6.95
CA PRO A 80 -17.98 -2.81 7.85
C PRO A 80 -18.57 -3.11 9.22
N THR A 81 -17.85 -2.69 10.27
CA THR A 81 -18.30 -2.78 11.66
C THR A 81 -18.49 -1.40 12.29
N ALA A 82 -17.79 -0.39 11.77
CA ALA A 82 -17.98 1.02 12.09
C ALA A 82 -17.55 1.90 10.89
N THR A 83 -17.57 3.22 11.05
CA THR A 83 -17.18 4.18 9.99
C THR A 83 -15.75 3.94 9.48
N ASN A 84 -14.82 3.67 10.39
CA ASN A 84 -13.39 3.53 10.12
C ASN A 84 -12.88 2.12 10.48
N GLU A 85 -13.77 1.14 10.59
CA GLU A 85 -13.44 -0.23 11.01
C GLU A 85 -14.23 -1.26 10.20
N PHE A 86 -13.58 -2.39 9.93
CA PHE A 86 -14.20 -3.52 9.27
C PHE A 86 -13.53 -4.84 9.63
N VAL A 87 -14.23 -5.94 9.37
CA VAL A 87 -13.62 -7.27 9.29
C VAL A 87 -13.27 -7.54 7.82
N PHE A 88 -12.01 -7.87 7.58
CA PHE A 88 -11.52 -8.36 6.29
C PHE A 88 -11.36 -9.88 6.35
N SER A 89 -12.18 -10.59 5.58
CA SER A 89 -12.10 -12.04 5.42
C SER A 89 -11.60 -12.34 4.01
N TYR A 90 -10.72 -13.34 3.88
CA TYR A 90 -10.09 -13.67 2.60
C TYR A 90 -10.01 -15.17 2.40
N ASN A 91 -9.97 -15.56 1.12
CA ASN A 91 -9.51 -16.86 0.67
C ASN A 91 -8.39 -16.61 -0.36
N ILE A 92 -7.21 -17.21 -0.15
CA ILE A 92 -6.07 -17.13 -1.07
C ILE A 92 -5.52 -18.54 -1.26
N ASP A 93 -5.47 -19.01 -2.51
CA ASP A 93 -5.03 -20.37 -2.86
C ASP A 93 -5.74 -21.47 -2.05
N GLY A 94 -7.03 -21.26 -1.69
CA GLY A 94 -7.81 -22.20 -0.88
C GLY A 94 -7.69 -22.00 0.63
N GLU A 95 -6.72 -21.22 1.10
CA GLU A 95 -6.52 -20.90 2.51
C GLU A 95 -7.38 -19.71 2.96
N THR A 96 -8.10 -19.84 4.07
CA THR A 96 -9.03 -18.81 4.55
C THR A 96 -8.63 -18.21 5.88
N GLY A 97 -8.75 -16.88 6.00
CA GLY A 97 -8.53 -16.15 7.23
C GLY A 97 -9.47 -14.97 7.37
N SER A 98 -9.49 -14.39 8.57
CA SER A 98 -10.29 -13.21 8.87
C SER A 98 -9.64 -12.37 9.96
N GLU A 99 -9.70 -11.07 9.81
CA GLU A 99 -9.01 -10.14 10.69
C GLU A 99 -9.75 -8.80 10.80
N ALA A 100 -9.72 -8.19 11.99
CA ALA A 100 -10.30 -6.87 12.22
C ALA A 100 -9.30 -5.77 11.83
N PHE A 101 -9.76 -4.81 11.04
CA PHE A 101 -8.98 -3.72 10.51
C PHE A 101 -9.58 -2.39 10.96
N ARG A 102 -8.71 -1.44 11.29
CA ARG A 102 -9.07 -0.03 11.53
C ARG A 102 -8.29 0.87 10.60
N SER A 103 -8.84 2.04 10.31
CA SER A 103 -8.19 3.06 9.49
C SER A 103 -6.84 3.48 10.09
N PHE A 104 -5.88 3.77 9.21
CA PHE A 104 -4.60 4.40 9.55
C PHE A 104 -4.78 5.80 10.15
N GLY A 105 -5.93 6.42 9.89
CA GLY A 105 -6.26 7.76 10.34
C GLY A 105 -6.85 8.60 9.22
N GLY A 106 -7.09 9.86 9.54
CA GLY A 106 -7.41 10.91 8.59
C GLY A 106 -6.75 12.21 9.04
N ALA A 107 -7.25 13.34 8.53
CA ALA A 107 -6.55 14.63 8.54
C ALA A 107 -5.46 14.74 7.47
N CYS A 108 -5.14 15.98 7.11
CA CYS A 108 -4.04 16.30 6.20
C CYS A 108 -3.00 17.14 6.97
N PRO A 109 -1.70 16.98 6.66
CA PRO A 109 -0.72 17.97 7.08
C PRO A 109 -0.98 19.31 6.39
N THR A 110 -0.35 20.37 6.89
CA THR A 110 -0.41 21.71 6.28
C THR A 110 0.89 21.99 5.53
N LEU A 111 0.77 22.44 4.28
CA LEU A 111 1.90 22.91 3.47
C LEU A 111 1.60 24.32 2.96
N SER A 112 2.51 25.26 3.22
CA SER A 112 2.35 26.67 2.82
C SER A 112 1.02 27.30 3.28
N GLY A 113 0.53 26.91 4.46
CA GLY A 113 -0.70 27.43 5.05
C GLY A 113 -2.00 26.76 4.56
N ALA A 114 -1.94 25.77 3.68
CA ALA A 114 -3.12 25.04 3.20
C ALA A 114 -3.05 23.54 3.55
N PRO A 115 -4.20 22.86 3.81
CA PRO A 115 -4.24 21.42 3.95
C PRO A 115 -3.75 20.72 2.67
N LEU A 116 -2.82 19.78 2.84
CA LEU A 116 -2.24 19.00 1.75
C LEU A 116 -2.94 17.64 1.63
N ASN A 117 -3.95 17.57 0.76
CA ASN A 117 -4.67 16.33 0.46
C ASN A 117 -3.92 15.52 -0.60
N VAL A 118 -3.11 14.55 -0.18
CA VAL A 118 -2.33 13.71 -1.11
C VAL A 118 -2.30 12.22 -0.75
N SER A 119 -2.93 11.81 0.36
CA SER A 119 -3.05 10.38 0.70
C SER A 119 -3.88 9.66 -0.35
N ALA A 120 -3.24 8.78 -1.13
CA ALA A 120 -3.84 8.05 -2.25
C ALA A 120 -2.92 6.91 -2.73
N HIS A 121 -3.37 6.18 -3.75
CA HIS A 121 -2.48 5.45 -4.64
C HIS A 121 -1.96 6.37 -5.74
N TRP A 122 -0.66 6.32 -5.95
CA TRP A 122 0.05 7.09 -6.97
C TRP A 122 0.81 6.15 -7.89
N PHE A 123 0.89 6.51 -9.17
CA PHE A 123 1.62 5.74 -10.16
C PHE A 123 2.18 6.64 -11.25
N ASN A 124 3.17 6.12 -11.97
CA ASN A 124 3.61 6.68 -13.23
C ASN A 124 2.93 5.90 -14.37
N PRO A 125 2.14 6.54 -15.24
CA PRO A 125 1.48 5.85 -16.35
C PRO A 125 2.44 5.18 -17.33
N ALA A 126 3.67 5.70 -17.47
CA ALA A 126 4.71 5.07 -18.28
C ALA A 126 5.28 3.78 -17.66
N ARG A 127 4.97 3.50 -16.38
CA ARG A 127 5.38 2.30 -15.63
C ARG A 127 4.20 1.66 -14.92
N SER A 128 3.16 1.41 -15.69
CA SER A 128 1.95 0.75 -15.20
C SER A 128 2.28 -0.63 -14.62
N GLY A 129 1.69 -0.96 -13.46
CA GLY A 129 1.95 -2.20 -12.72
C GLY A 129 2.84 -2.04 -11.48
N THR A 130 3.36 -0.84 -11.23
CA THR A 130 4.09 -0.45 -10.00
C THR A 130 3.54 0.88 -9.48
N GLY A 131 3.80 1.21 -8.21
CA GLY A 131 3.40 2.50 -7.68
C GLY A 131 3.57 2.64 -6.17
N TYR A 132 2.80 3.55 -5.59
CA TYR A 132 2.93 4.00 -4.21
C TYR A 132 1.58 4.08 -3.53
N SER A 133 1.50 3.56 -2.31
CA SER A 133 0.40 3.84 -1.38
C SER A 133 0.88 4.83 -0.34
N VAL A 134 0.26 6.00 -0.33
CA VAL A 134 0.70 7.14 0.47
C VAL A 134 -0.31 7.42 1.57
N GLN A 135 0.17 7.53 2.80
CA GLN A 135 -0.54 8.11 3.94
C GLN A 135 0.26 9.27 4.49
N LEU A 136 -0.32 10.46 4.41
CA LEU A 136 0.25 11.67 4.95
C LEU A 136 -0.68 12.29 5.98
N PHE A 137 -0.18 12.40 7.20
CA PHE A 137 -0.85 13.00 8.34
C PHE A 137 0.08 14.08 8.95
N PRO A 138 -0.43 14.95 9.84
CA PRO A 138 0.43 15.92 10.54
C PRO A 138 1.60 15.26 11.29
N ASP A 139 1.32 14.13 11.95
CA ASP A 139 2.26 13.46 12.85
C ASP A 139 2.88 12.20 12.26
N ASP A 140 2.54 11.83 11.02
CA ASP A 140 3.05 10.61 10.40
C ASP A 140 3.07 10.73 8.87
N GLU A 141 4.07 10.15 8.25
CA GLU A 141 4.22 10.07 6.81
C GLU A 141 4.68 8.67 6.44
N PHE A 142 3.87 7.95 5.67
CA PHE A 142 4.10 6.57 5.30
C PHE A 142 3.90 6.36 3.80
N HIS A 143 4.85 5.66 3.20
CA HIS A 143 4.84 5.26 1.80
C HIS A 143 5.06 3.75 1.72
N ALA A 144 4.13 3.01 1.14
CA ALA A 144 4.38 1.65 0.66
C ALA A 144 4.62 1.69 -0.85
N ILE A 145 5.78 1.19 -1.28
CA ILE A 145 6.20 1.17 -2.68
C ILE A 145 6.02 -0.25 -3.20
N PHE A 146 5.11 -0.47 -4.15
CA PHE A 146 4.81 -1.82 -4.67
C PHE A 146 5.40 -2.01 -6.06
N GLY A 147 6.08 -3.12 -6.25
CA GLY A 147 6.69 -3.49 -7.52
C GLY A 147 7.17 -4.93 -7.49
N TYR A 148 8.33 -5.18 -8.09
CA TYR A 148 8.85 -6.53 -8.29
C TYR A 148 10.35 -6.61 -8.02
N ASP A 149 10.83 -7.80 -7.70
CA ASP A 149 12.25 -8.12 -7.72
C ASP A 149 12.75 -8.48 -9.13
N ALA A 150 14.05 -8.79 -9.26
CA ALA A 150 14.65 -9.14 -10.55
C ALA A 150 14.11 -10.44 -11.18
N LEU A 151 13.36 -11.25 -10.43
CA LEU A 151 12.68 -12.45 -10.93
C LEU A 151 11.21 -12.18 -11.28
N GLY A 152 10.76 -10.93 -11.17
CA GLY A 152 9.39 -10.54 -11.43
C GLY A 152 8.41 -10.95 -10.33
N GLN A 153 8.90 -11.33 -9.15
CA GLN A 153 8.03 -11.63 -8.01
C GLN A 153 7.59 -10.34 -7.32
N PRO A 154 6.31 -10.24 -6.89
CA PRO A 154 5.79 -9.04 -6.28
C PRO A 154 6.47 -8.78 -4.93
N ARG A 155 6.95 -7.55 -4.74
CA ARG A 155 7.55 -7.05 -3.51
C ARG A 155 6.94 -5.71 -3.13
N PHE A 156 6.99 -5.41 -1.85
CA PHE A 156 6.81 -4.03 -1.40
C PHE A 156 7.97 -3.61 -0.50
N LEU A 157 8.26 -2.32 -0.57
CA LEU A 157 9.20 -1.61 0.28
C LEU A 157 8.43 -0.54 1.05
N THR A 158 9.03 0.00 2.10
CA THR A 158 8.43 1.11 2.86
C THR A 158 9.41 2.26 3.01
N ALA A 159 8.89 3.48 3.11
CA ALA A 159 9.62 4.66 3.58
C ALA A 159 8.69 5.43 4.51
N GLU A 160 9.19 5.86 5.66
CA GLU A 160 8.35 6.46 6.70
C GLU A 160 9.08 7.53 7.53
N LEU A 161 8.31 8.46 8.08
CA LEU A 161 8.73 9.46 9.07
C LEU A 161 7.63 9.59 10.13
N GLY A 162 8.02 9.66 11.41
CA GLY A 162 7.10 9.98 12.51
C GLY A 162 6.72 11.47 12.58
N ARG A 163 6.53 12.12 11.42
CA ARG A 163 6.04 13.49 11.20
C ARG A 163 5.89 13.76 9.71
N PHE A 164 5.12 14.79 9.36
CA PHE A 164 5.16 15.36 8.01
C PHE A 164 6.53 15.99 7.68
N GLY A 165 7.17 15.54 6.60
CA GLY A 165 8.51 15.99 6.20
C GLY A 165 8.59 17.36 5.50
N GLY A 166 7.49 18.09 5.35
CA GLY A 166 7.46 19.38 4.65
C GLY A 166 7.48 19.25 3.11
N ALA A 167 7.84 20.34 2.41
CA ALA A 167 7.78 20.42 0.94
C ALA A 167 8.61 19.34 0.21
N THR A 168 9.75 18.98 0.80
CA THR A 168 10.65 17.94 0.32
C THR A 168 11.07 17.09 1.50
N ALA A 169 11.08 15.77 1.35
CA ALA A 169 11.49 14.86 2.40
C ALA A 169 12.41 13.77 1.83
N SER A 170 13.36 13.33 2.66
CA SER A 170 14.24 12.19 2.39
C SER A 170 14.13 11.20 3.55
N MET A 171 14.11 9.92 3.22
CA MET A 171 13.91 8.79 4.12
C MET A 171 14.82 7.64 3.69
N ASP A 172 15.06 6.70 4.59
CA ASP A 172 15.59 5.40 4.21
C ASP A 172 14.51 4.63 3.42
N LEU A 173 14.93 3.95 2.35
CA LEU A 173 14.10 2.95 1.69
C LEU A 173 14.31 1.63 2.42
N LEU A 174 13.23 1.07 2.97
CA LEU A 174 13.27 -0.07 3.86
C LEU A 174 12.75 -1.32 3.14
N GLN A 175 13.56 -2.39 3.13
CA GLN A 175 13.07 -3.73 2.88
C GLN A 175 12.45 -4.28 4.16
N VAL A 176 11.28 -4.88 4.04
CA VAL A 176 10.55 -5.41 5.19
C VAL A 176 10.44 -6.93 5.13
N SER A 177 10.46 -7.57 6.28
CA SER A 177 10.08 -8.98 6.45
C SER A 177 9.14 -9.13 7.64
N GLY A 178 8.28 -10.14 7.61
CA GLY A 178 7.21 -10.26 8.59
C GLY A 178 6.63 -11.66 8.65
N PHE A 179 5.33 -11.75 8.91
CA PHE A 179 4.61 -13.00 9.13
C PHE A 179 3.45 -13.10 8.15
N CYS A 180 3.19 -14.30 7.63
CA CYS A 180 2.10 -14.50 6.69
C CYS A 180 0.72 -14.23 7.33
N PRO A 181 -0.34 -13.94 6.55
CA PRO A 181 -1.67 -13.63 7.08
C PRO A 181 -2.20 -14.64 8.11
N LEU A 182 -1.93 -15.93 7.88
CA LEU A 182 -2.35 -17.05 8.74
C LEU A 182 -1.33 -17.45 9.80
N CYS A 183 -0.13 -16.89 9.74
CA CYS A 183 0.95 -17.19 10.65
C CYS A 183 0.70 -16.51 12.01
N PRO A 184 1.09 -17.13 13.14
CA PRO A 184 1.19 -16.44 14.42
C PRO A 184 2.13 -15.24 14.33
N ARG A 185 1.74 -14.11 14.94
CA ARG A 185 2.63 -12.95 15.08
C ARG A 185 3.44 -13.13 16.35
N ASN A 186 4.64 -13.70 16.20
CA ASN A 186 5.54 -13.96 17.32
C ASN A 186 6.51 -12.80 17.57
N THR A 187 6.80 -11.99 16.55
CA THR A 187 7.70 -10.84 16.61
C THR A 187 7.16 -9.67 15.80
N GLU A 188 7.70 -8.49 16.03
CA GLU A 188 7.50 -7.36 15.12
C GLU A 188 8.11 -7.65 13.74
N PRO A 189 7.51 -7.13 12.65
CA PRO A 189 8.16 -7.11 11.35
C PRO A 189 9.50 -6.39 11.40
N VAL A 190 10.48 -6.91 10.67
CA VAL A 190 11.81 -6.32 10.57
C VAL A 190 11.81 -5.31 9.43
N ARG A 191 12.44 -4.16 9.65
CA ARG A 191 12.67 -3.12 8.65
C ARG A 191 14.17 -2.90 8.50
N THR A 192 14.71 -3.09 7.30
CA THR A 192 16.14 -2.95 7.04
C THR A 192 16.36 -1.91 5.95
N PRO A 193 17.14 -0.84 6.20
CA PRO A 193 17.53 0.12 5.16
C PRO A 193 18.30 -0.57 4.04
N ILE A 194 17.84 -0.37 2.80
CA ILE A 194 18.47 -0.90 1.59
C ILE A 194 18.82 0.19 0.57
N GLY A 195 18.57 1.45 0.91
CA GLY A 195 18.74 2.56 0.00
C GLY A 195 18.02 3.81 0.49
N SER A 196 17.69 4.70 -0.45
CA SER A 196 17.07 5.98 -0.15
C SER A 196 15.76 6.17 -0.89
N PHE A 197 14.86 6.92 -0.26
CA PHE A 197 13.61 7.41 -0.82
C PHE A 197 13.55 8.93 -0.63
N SER A 198 13.07 9.66 -1.62
CA SER A 198 12.76 11.07 -1.49
C SER A 198 11.51 11.44 -2.29
N ARG A 199 10.83 12.48 -1.82
CA ARG A 199 9.66 13.05 -2.50
C ARG A 199 9.75 14.57 -2.47
N SER A 200 9.11 15.20 -3.45
CA SER A 200 8.81 16.63 -3.42
C SER A 200 7.36 16.92 -3.81
N PHE A 201 6.84 18.05 -3.32
CA PHE A 201 5.56 18.58 -3.75
C PHE A 201 5.74 19.77 -4.68
N ALA A 202 4.85 19.87 -5.66
CA ALA A 202 4.68 21.02 -6.52
C ALA A 202 3.18 21.25 -6.74
N ASN A 203 2.73 22.50 -6.64
CA ASN A 203 1.34 22.89 -6.91
C ASN A 203 0.29 22.07 -6.12
N GLY A 204 0.56 21.77 -4.85
CA GLY A 204 -0.36 21.03 -3.97
C GLY A 204 -0.48 19.52 -4.26
N SER A 205 0.40 18.97 -5.10
CA SER A 205 0.47 17.55 -5.46
C SER A 205 1.92 17.05 -5.42
N PHE A 206 2.14 15.74 -5.53
CA PHE A 206 3.49 15.21 -5.74
C PHE A 206 4.07 15.77 -7.05
N GLY A 207 5.22 16.42 -6.93
CA GLY A 207 6.02 16.84 -8.09
C GLY A 207 6.87 15.68 -8.59
N ASN A 208 7.54 14.99 -7.68
CA ASN A 208 8.41 13.87 -8.00
C ASN A 208 8.56 12.90 -6.83
N ILE A 209 8.70 11.61 -7.13
CA ILE A 209 9.16 10.59 -6.19
C ILE A 209 10.42 9.94 -6.78
N THR A 210 11.48 9.85 -5.96
CA THR A 210 12.74 9.23 -6.32
C THR A 210 13.09 8.19 -5.28
N PHE A 211 13.56 7.02 -5.70
CA PHE A 211 14.17 6.07 -4.79
C PHE A 211 15.22 5.23 -5.49
N SER A 212 16.10 4.61 -4.71
CA SER A 212 17.03 3.59 -5.19
C SER A 212 17.37 2.67 -4.04
N GLY A 213 17.28 1.36 -4.25
CA GLY A 213 17.73 0.38 -3.27
C GLY A 213 18.07 -0.97 -3.91
N THR A 214 18.93 -1.73 -3.22
CA THR A 214 19.32 -3.07 -3.63
C THR A 214 18.74 -4.06 -2.64
N TYR A 215 17.92 -4.99 -3.14
CA TYR A 215 17.31 -6.01 -2.30
C TYR A 215 18.38 -6.87 -1.60
N ILE A 216 18.05 -7.31 -0.40
CA ILE A 216 18.92 -8.11 0.47
C ILE A 216 18.24 -9.43 0.86
N ASN A 217 18.96 -10.28 1.61
CA ASN A 217 18.43 -11.52 2.19
C ASN A 217 17.85 -12.48 1.15
N GLY A 218 18.54 -12.64 0.02
CA GLY A 218 18.16 -13.58 -1.04
C GLY A 218 17.11 -13.07 -2.02
N VAL A 219 16.55 -11.87 -1.81
CA VAL A 219 15.71 -11.20 -2.81
C VAL A 219 16.64 -10.54 -3.84
N PRO A 220 16.52 -10.86 -5.14
CA PRO A 220 17.49 -10.40 -6.13
C PRO A 220 17.13 -9.04 -6.74
N GLY A 221 18.17 -8.27 -7.07
CA GLY A 221 18.04 -7.09 -7.92
C GLY A 221 18.15 -5.75 -7.20
N THR A 222 18.19 -4.71 -8.01
CA THR A 222 18.16 -3.31 -7.61
C THR A 222 16.95 -2.67 -8.24
N TRP A 223 16.26 -1.83 -7.48
CA TRP A 223 15.13 -1.07 -7.98
C TRP A 223 15.36 0.41 -7.72
N SER A 224 15.26 1.21 -8.78
CA SER A 224 15.37 2.65 -8.71
C SER A 224 14.37 3.34 -9.63
N ALA A 225 14.02 4.54 -9.21
CA ALA A 225 13.10 5.40 -9.93
C ALA A 225 13.38 6.87 -9.67
N ASN A 226 13.05 7.69 -10.65
CA ASN A 226 12.95 9.13 -10.54
C ASN A 226 11.79 9.53 -11.46
N GLU A 227 10.62 9.71 -10.86
CA GLU A 227 9.38 9.78 -11.64
C GLU A 227 8.36 10.77 -11.12
N GLY A 228 7.75 11.48 -12.07
CA GLY A 228 6.50 12.19 -11.88
C GLY A 228 5.36 11.18 -11.78
N VAL A 229 4.44 11.45 -10.86
CA VAL A 229 3.35 10.53 -10.52
C VAL A 229 2.01 11.26 -10.58
N GLN A 230 0.96 10.48 -10.80
CA GLN A 230 -0.43 10.94 -10.74
C GLN A 230 -1.25 9.99 -9.85
N PRO A 231 -2.37 10.45 -9.28
CA PRO A 231 -3.20 9.57 -8.49
C PRO A 231 -3.88 8.53 -9.40
N LEU A 232 -3.95 7.28 -8.94
CA LEU A 232 -4.64 6.19 -9.65
C LEU A 232 -6.17 6.39 -9.68
N GLY A 233 -6.70 7.18 -8.75
CA GLY A 233 -8.12 7.47 -8.62
C GLY A 233 -8.37 8.59 -7.63
N GLY A 234 -9.36 8.42 -6.76
CA GLY A 234 -9.68 9.41 -5.74
C GLY A 234 -8.61 9.53 -4.64
N LEU A 235 -8.48 10.75 -4.10
CA LEU A 235 -7.71 11.03 -2.88
C LEU A 235 -8.55 10.69 -1.64
N GLN A 236 -7.90 10.37 -0.53
CA GLN A 236 -8.57 10.03 0.73
C GLN A 236 -9.36 11.21 1.34
N GLY A 237 -8.87 12.44 1.16
CA GLY A 237 -9.44 13.62 1.81
C GLY A 237 -8.87 13.89 3.19
N CYS A 238 -9.16 15.09 3.71
CA CYS A 238 -8.62 15.58 4.99
C CYS A 238 -9.55 15.37 6.18
N THR A 239 -10.68 14.70 6.01
CA THR A 239 -11.59 14.44 7.13
C THR A 239 -11.14 13.20 7.89
N PRO A 240 -11.04 13.23 9.23
CA PRO A 240 -10.84 12.05 10.06
C PRO A 240 -11.94 10.97 9.90
#